data_AF-A0A1E8CF47-F1
#
_entry.id   AF-A0A1E8CF47-F1
#
_cell.length_a   1.000
_cell.length_b   1.000
_cell.length_c   1.000
_cell.angle_alpha   90.00
_cell.angle_beta   90.00
_cell.angle_gamma   90.00
#
_symmetry.space_group_name_H-M   'P 1'
#
loop_
_entity.id
_entity.type
_entity.pdbx_description
1 polymer ?
#
loop_
_entity_poly.entity_id
_entity_poly.type
_entity_poly.pdbx_seq_one_letter_code
_entity_poly.pdbx_strand_id
1 'polypeptide(L)'
;MTLIFMAVLARVALSAVDAASLGTSLVLNYRDHERVFSSAEALLFAVDARLLQRIQIDGPQAALDAVPEAEVELGVPPAASLESGAAMLAYQIHVVDFMAGRGPDGGADGVYCNPLYQLTVRASGLRAGTRVRLSLERSACCSDNATCAAGDFYSMSRRWRRFSQEQRSG
;
A
#
# COMPACT_ATOMS: atom_id res chain seq x y z
N MET A 1 -16.32 55.04 22.31
CA MET A 1 -15.17 54.10 22.25
C MET A 1 -15.57 52.63 22.46
N THR A 2 -16.70 52.32 23.10
CA THR A 2 -17.19 50.95 23.37
C THR A 2 -17.61 50.14 22.14
N LEU A 3 -18.14 50.78 21.09
CA LEU A 3 -18.61 50.10 19.87
C LEU A 3 -17.47 49.54 18.99
N ILE A 4 -16.31 50.21 18.98
CA ILE A 4 -15.15 49.79 18.17
C ILE A 4 -14.50 48.54 18.79
N PHE A 5 -14.42 48.47 20.12
CA PHE A 5 -13.90 47.31 20.84
C PHE A 5 -14.76 46.04 20.63
N MET A 6 -16.08 46.17 20.63
CA MET A 6 -16.99 45.05 20.34
C MET A 6 -16.84 44.54 18.90
N ALA A 7 -16.62 45.42 17.93
CA ALA A 7 -16.41 45.02 16.53
C ALA A 7 -15.08 44.28 16.31
N VAL A 8 -14.03 44.66 17.04
CA VAL A 8 -12.73 43.96 16.99
C VAL A 8 -12.82 42.59 17.65
N LEU A 9 -13.46 42.48 18.82
CA LEU A 9 -13.68 41.20 19.50
C LEU A 9 -14.52 40.23 18.66
N ALA A 10 -15.56 40.73 17.98
CA ALA A 10 -16.37 39.91 17.08
C ALA A 10 -15.57 39.38 15.89
N ARG A 11 -14.73 40.21 15.25
CA ARG A 11 -13.86 39.75 14.14
C ARG A 11 -12.82 38.72 14.59
N VAL A 12 -12.22 38.91 15.76
CA VAL A 12 -11.26 37.95 16.31
C VAL A 12 -11.96 36.63 16.64
N ALA A 13 -13.17 36.68 17.21
CA ALA A 13 -13.97 35.49 17.48
C ALA A 13 -14.35 34.74 16.19
N LEU A 14 -14.77 35.44 15.12
CA LEU A 14 -15.05 34.80 13.83
C LEU A 14 -13.80 34.14 13.23
N SER A 15 -12.65 34.81 13.26
CA SER A 15 -11.39 34.23 12.77
C SER A 15 -10.91 33.01 13.57
N ALA A 16 -11.18 32.98 14.88
CA ALA A 16 -10.86 31.84 15.74
C ALA A 16 -11.78 30.66 15.49
N VAL A 17 -13.07 30.88 15.21
CA VAL A 17 -14.02 29.83 14.83
C VAL A 17 -13.69 29.25 13.46
N ASP A 18 -13.31 30.09 12.50
CA ASP A 18 -12.85 29.63 11.18
C ASP A 18 -11.55 28.82 11.30
N ALA A 19 -10.56 29.30 12.07
CA ALA A 19 -9.33 28.56 12.32
C ALA A 19 -9.58 27.25 13.09
N ALA A 20 -10.50 27.24 14.05
CA ALA A 20 -10.88 26.04 14.78
C ALA A 20 -11.60 25.03 13.88
N SER A 21 -12.51 25.48 13.01
CA SER A 21 -13.24 24.63 12.06
C SER A 21 -12.33 24.06 10.97
N LEU A 22 -11.40 24.87 10.45
CA LEU A 22 -10.34 24.43 9.55
C LEU A 22 -9.42 23.42 10.25
N GLY A 23 -9.01 23.71 11.49
CA GLY A 23 -8.20 22.82 12.32
C GLY A 23 -8.89 21.49 12.61
N THR A 24 -10.18 21.49 12.93
CA THR A 24 -10.94 20.25 13.15
C THR A 24 -11.14 19.48 11.85
N SER A 25 -11.43 20.15 10.74
CA SER A 25 -11.55 19.51 9.43
C SER A 25 -10.23 18.87 8.99
N LEU A 26 -9.11 19.55 9.20
CA LEU A 26 -7.76 19.04 8.90
C LEU A 26 -7.41 17.83 9.77
N VAL A 27 -7.66 17.89 11.07
CA VAL A 27 -7.39 16.78 12.01
C VAL A 27 -8.25 15.56 11.68
N LEU A 28 -9.52 15.76 11.32
CA LEU A 28 -10.41 14.67 10.93
C LEU A 28 -9.97 14.03 9.61
N ASN A 29 -9.63 14.84 8.59
CA ASN A 29 -9.13 14.32 7.32
C ASN A 29 -7.80 13.57 7.48
N TYR A 30 -6.92 14.06 8.36
CA TYR A 30 -5.66 13.38 8.67
C TYR A 30 -5.91 12.03 9.34
N ARG A 31 -6.79 11.97 10.34
CA ARG A 31 -7.17 10.71 11.01
C ARG A 31 -7.78 9.70 10.04
N ASP A 32 -8.66 10.14 9.16
CA ASP A 32 -9.28 9.26 8.17
C ASP A 32 -8.26 8.73 7.17
N HIS A 33 -7.32 9.59 6.73
CA HIS A 33 -6.24 9.16 5.85
C HIS A 33 -5.33 8.12 6.52
N GLU A 34 -4.96 8.31 7.78
CA GLU A 34 -4.13 7.35 8.52
C GLU A 34 -4.85 6.00 8.68
N ARG A 35 -6.14 5.99 9.01
CA ARG A 35 -6.90 4.74 9.12
C ARG A 35 -6.97 3.97 7.79
N VAL A 36 -7.25 4.68 6.70
CA VAL A 36 -7.28 4.09 5.35
C VAL A 36 -5.90 3.56 4.96
N PHE A 37 -4.83 4.30 5.30
CA PHE A 37 -3.46 3.88 5.07
C PHE A 37 -3.12 2.59 5.84
N SER A 38 -3.39 2.54 7.14
CA SER A 38 -3.14 1.35 7.96
C SER A 38 -3.92 0.12 7.44
N SER A 39 -5.13 0.34 6.94
CA SER A 39 -5.96 -0.73 6.36
C SER A 39 -5.38 -1.25 5.04
N ALA A 40 -4.91 -0.34 4.18
CA ALA A 40 -4.20 -0.70 2.95
C ALA A 40 -2.90 -1.45 3.25
N GLU A 41 -2.15 -1.02 4.27
CA GLU A 41 -0.92 -1.66 4.71
C GLU A 41 -1.17 -3.06 5.28
N ALA A 42 -2.21 -3.22 6.10
CA ALA A 42 -2.61 -4.52 6.63
C ALA A 42 -2.98 -5.50 5.52
N LEU A 43 -3.74 -5.04 4.51
CA LEU A 43 -4.07 -5.86 3.34
C LEU A 43 -2.81 -6.25 2.57
N LEU A 44 -1.91 -5.29 2.34
CA LEU A 44 -0.67 -5.53 1.62
C LEU A 44 0.17 -6.61 2.31
N PHE A 45 0.33 -6.57 3.63
CA PHE A 45 1.04 -7.61 4.37
C PHE A 45 0.30 -8.94 4.38
N ALA A 46 -1.03 -8.95 4.46
CA ALA A 46 -1.80 -10.19 4.42
C ALA A 46 -1.67 -10.92 3.07
N VAL A 47 -1.73 -10.18 1.96
CA VAL A 47 -1.56 -10.75 0.60
C VAL A 47 -0.13 -11.23 0.40
N ASP A 48 0.86 -10.43 0.80
CA ASP A 48 2.28 -10.77 0.74
C ASP A 48 2.62 -12.04 1.53
N ALA A 49 2.14 -12.14 2.78
CA ALA A 49 2.32 -13.34 3.62
C ALA A 49 1.67 -14.58 3.00
N ARG A 50 0.45 -14.44 2.45
CA ARG A 50 -0.26 -15.54 1.79
C ARG A 50 0.48 -16.01 0.53
N LEU A 51 1.01 -15.09 -0.28
CA LEU A 51 1.80 -15.45 -1.46
C LEU A 51 3.08 -16.18 -1.07
N LEU A 52 3.81 -15.71 -0.06
CA LEU A 52 4.99 -16.40 0.43
C LEU A 52 4.67 -17.81 0.94
N GLN A 53 3.57 -17.97 1.66
CA GLN A 53 3.11 -19.28 2.11
C GLN A 53 2.83 -20.21 0.92
N ARG A 54 2.16 -19.72 -0.12
CA ARG A 54 1.92 -20.51 -1.34
C ARG A 54 3.21 -20.87 -2.05
N ILE A 55 4.17 -19.94 -2.15
CA ILE A 55 5.48 -20.22 -2.76
C ILE A 55 6.20 -21.33 -1.98
N GLN A 56 6.10 -21.36 -0.65
CA GLN A 56 6.68 -22.42 0.17
C GLN A 56 6.01 -23.79 0.00
N ILE A 57 4.70 -23.82 -0.28
CA ILE A 57 3.92 -25.07 -0.40
C ILE A 57 3.93 -25.61 -1.83
N ASP A 58 3.63 -24.75 -2.80
CA ASP A 58 3.39 -25.10 -4.20
C ASP A 58 4.67 -24.97 -5.05
N GLY A 59 5.69 -24.28 -4.54
CA GLY A 59 6.83 -23.81 -5.32
C GLY A 59 6.56 -22.47 -6.00
N PRO A 60 7.60 -21.72 -6.40
CA PRO A 60 7.46 -20.35 -6.89
C PRO A 60 6.68 -20.27 -8.20
N GLN A 61 7.00 -21.11 -9.20
CA GLN A 61 6.33 -21.06 -10.50
C GLN A 61 4.82 -21.34 -10.37
N ALA A 62 4.45 -22.44 -9.72
CA ALA A 62 3.03 -22.81 -9.55
C ALA A 62 2.25 -21.79 -8.69
N ALA A 63 2.87 -21.23 -7.66
CA ALA A 63 2.24 -20.21 -6.84
C ALA A 63 1.98 -18.92 -7.63
N LEU A 64 2.94 -18.50 -8.47
CA LEU A 64 2.87 -17.29 -9.28
C LEU A 64 1.93 -17.45 -10.49
N ASP A 65 1.93 -18.60 -11.16
CA ASP A 65 1.02 -18.89 -12.28
C ASP A 65 -0.46 -18.90 -11.84
N ALA A 66 -0.71 -19.19 -10.56
CA ALA A 66 -2.04 -19.19 -9.96
C ALA A 66 -2.49 -17.81 -9.46
N VAL A 67 -1.68 -16.76 -9.64
CA VAL A 67 -2.04 -15.40 -9.27
C VAL A 67 -3.00 -14.81 -10.32
N PRO A 68 -4.11 -14.17 -9.92
CA PRO A 68 -4.97 -13.47 -10.87
C PRO A 68 -4.26 -12.23 -11.44
N GLU A 69 -4.26 -12.08 -12.77
CA GLU A 69 -3.72 -10.89 -13.45
C GLU A 69 -4.58 -9.64 -13.21
N ALA A 70 -5.87 -9.84 -12.97
CA ALA A 70 -6.84 -8.77 -12.73
C ALA A 70 -6.72 -8.20 -11.31
N GLU A 71 -7.05 -6.91 -11.18
CA GLU A 71 -7.23 -6.28 -9.87
C GLU A 71 -8.40 -6.94 -9.13
N VAL A 72 -8.17 -7.31 -7.87
CA VAL A 72 -9.17 -7.92 -7.00
C VAL A 72 -9.71 -6.86 -6.07
N GLU A 73 -10.96 -6.47 -6.28
CA GLU A 73 -11.68 -5.57 -5.39
C GLU A 73 -12.28 -6.34 -4.21
N LEU A 74 -12.07 -5.82 -3.00
CA LEU A 74 -12.59 -6.32 -1.75
C LEU A 74 -13.64 -5.34 -1.24
N GLY A 75 -14.89 -5.79 -1.24
CA GLY A 75 -15.96 -5.06 -0.56
C GLY A 75 -15.69 -5.03 0.93
N VAL A 76 -15.62 -3.83 1.51
CA VAL A 76 -15.49 -3.65 2.96
C VAL A 76 -16.90 -3.56 3.56
N PRO A 77 -17.29 -4.48 4.46
CA PRO A 77 -18.60 -4.42 5.11
C PRO A 77 -18.79 -3.09 5.87
N PRO A 78 -20.02 -2.56 5.98
CA PRO A 78 -20.26 -1.27 6.62
C PRO A 78 -19.67 -1.15 8.04
N ALA A 79 -19.79 -2.19 8.87
CA ALA A 79 -19.21 -2.20 10.21
C ALA A 79 -17.68 -2.04 10.20
N ALA A 80 -16.98 -2.79 9.35
CA ALA A 80 -15.53 -2.70 9.20
C ALA A 80 -15.10 -1.37 8.55
N SER A 81 -15.93 -0.78 7.69
CA SER A 81 -15.62 0.51 7.04
C SER A 81 -15.57 1.67 8.04
N LEU A 82 -16.39 1.64 9.09
CA LEU A 82 -16.41 2.66 10.14
C LEU A 82 -15.15 2.61 11.03
N GLU A 83 -14.62 1.41 11.25
CA GLU A 83 -13.40 1.19 12.04
C GLU A 83 -12.13 1.51 11.23
N SER A 84 -12.04 0.94 10.01
CA SER A 84 -10.91 1.08 9.10
C SER A 84 -10.86 2.41 8.35
N GLY A 85 -11.98 3.15 8.30
CA GLY A 85 -12.15 4.32 7.45
C GLY A 85 -12.22 4.00 5.95
N ALA A 86 -11.99 2.75 5.53
CA ALA A 86 -11.93 2.32 4.14
C ALA A 86 -13.31 1.89 3.64
N ALA A 87 -13.74 2.49 2.52
CA ALA A 87 -14.96 2.10 1.81
C ALA A 87 -14.69 0.96 0.81
N MET A 88 -13.47 0.91 0.27
CA MET A 88 -13.03 -0.11 -0.68
C MET A 88 -11.54 -0.36 -0.47
N LEU A 89 -11.15 -1.63 -0.60
CA LEU A 89 -9.77 -2.06 -0.71
C LEU A 89 -9.64 -2.88 -1.99
N ALA A 90 -8.53 -2.75 -2.69
CA ALA A 90 -8.23 -3.56 -3.86
C ALA A 90 -6.75 -3.92 -3.87
N TYR A 91 -6.42 -5.06 -4.45
CA TYR A 91 -5.04 -5.45 -4.66
C TYR A 91 -4.82 -5.99 -6.07
N GLN A 92 -3.62 -5.78 -6.59
CA GLN A 92 -3.17 -6.33 -7.85
C GLN A 92 -1.74 -6.84 -7.67
N ILE A 93 -1.47 -8.02 -8.20
CA ILE A 93 -0.15 -8.64 -8.16
C ILE A 93 0.35 -8.71 -9.59
N HIS A 94 1.51 -8.11 -9.84
CA HIS A 94 2.23 -8.24 -11.08
C HIS A 94 3.34 -9.26 -10.86
N VAL A 95 3.20 -10.42 -11.50
CA VAL A 95 4.26 -11.43 -11.54
C VAL A 95 5.35 -10.94 -12.47
N VAL A 96 6.59 -11.00 -12.02
CA VAL A 96 7.75 -10.82 -12.88
C VAL A 96 8.26 -12.20 -13.22
N ASP A 97 8.73 -12.41 -14.44
CA ASP A 97 9.36 -13.68 -14.81
C ASP A 97 10.66 -13.84 -14.01
N PHE A 98 10.54 -14.51 -12.87
CA PHE A 98 11.60 -14.73 -11.90
C PHE A 98 12.75 -15.56 -12.48
N MET A 99 12.42 -16.46 -13.42
CA MET A 99 13.39 -17.33 -14.09
C MET A 99 14.03 -16.67 -15.32
N ALA A 100 13.42 -15.63 -15.90
CA ALA A 100 14.02 -14.83 -16.98
C ALA A 100 14.89 -13.66 -16.48
N GLY A 101 14.92 -13.41 -15.16
CA GLY A 101 15.75 -12.37 -14.57
C GLY A 101 17.25 -12.69 -14.67
N ARG A 102 18.01 -11.71 -15.14
CA ARG A 102 19.40 -11.78 -15.62
C ARG A 102 20.32 -12.59 -14.68
N GLY A 103 21.18 -13.39 -15.32
CA GLY A 103 22.23 -14.18 -14.67
C GLY A 103 23.18 -13.38 -13.79
N PRO A 104 24.09 -14.07 -13.09
CA PRO A 104 24.75 -13.60 -11.87
C PRO A 104 25.16 -12.13 -11.97
N ASP A 105 24.69 -11.31 -11.03
CA ASP A 105 25.07 -9.92 -10.89
C ASP A 105 26.58 -9.81 -10.68
N GLY A 106 27.36 -9.81 -11.76
CA GLY A 106 28.71 -9.24 -11.89
C GLY A 106 29.75 -9.57 -10.81
N GLY A 107 29.57 -10.60 -9.99
CA GLY A 107 30.39 -10.89 -8.83
C GLY A 107 30.39 -12.39 -8.57
N ALA A 108 31.56 -12.91 -8.19
CA ALA A 108 31.87 -14.33 -8.11
C ALA A 108 30.78 -15.19 -7.44
N ASP A 109 30.60 -16.39 -8.01
CA ASP A 109 29.81 -17.52 -7.52
C ASP A 109 28.27 -17.39 -7.55
N GLY A 110 27.66 -17.98 -8.59
CA GLY A 110 26.41 -18.76 -8.51
C GLY A 110 25.10 -18.10 -8.07
N VAL A 111 25.10 -16.89 -7.50
CA VAL A 111 23.92 -16.30 -6.87
C VAL A 111 23.00 -15.65 -7.90
N TYR A 112 21.72 -16.02 -7.88
CA TYR A 112 20.65 -15.47 -8.71
C TYR A 112 19.70 -14.66 -7.84
N CYS A 113 19.63 -13.35 -8.05
CA CYS A 113 18.77 -12.42 -7.31
C CYS A 113 17.76 -11.77 -8.25
N ASN A 114 16.48 -12.14 -8.15
CA ASN A 114 15.45 -11.63 -9.04
C ASN A 114 14.19 -11.17 -8.28
N PRO A 115 13.46 -10.17 -8.81
CA PRO A 115 12.13 -9.85 -8.33
C PRO A 115 11.18 -11.04 -8.58
N LEU A 116 10.39 -11.40 -7.57
CA LEU A 116 9.35 -12.43 -7.65
C LEU A 116 8.04 -11.82 -8.15
N TYR A 117 7.61 -10.74 -7.49
CA TYR A 117 6.36 -10.06 -7.81
C TYR A 117 6.36 -8.63 -7.27
N GLN A 118 5.49 -7.82 -7.85
CA GLN A 118 5.13 -6.51 -7.35
C GLN A 118 3.64 -6.52 -6.95
N LEU A 119 3.39 -6.33 -5.66
CA LEU A 119 2.05 -6.14 -5.10
C LEU A 119 1.72 -4.65 -5.08
N THR A 120 0.54 -4.28 -5.55
CA THR A 120 -0.05 -2.95 -5.42
C THR A 120 -1.35 -3.07 -4.65
N VAL A 121 -1.55 -2.23 -3.65
CA VAL A 121 -2.82 -2.09 -2.94
C VAL A 121 -3.37 -0.69 -3.14
N ARG A 122 -4.67 -0.60 -3.43
CA ARG A 122 -5.41 0.65 -3.51
C ARG A 122 -6.48 0.64 -2.43
N ALA A 123 -6.69 1.79 -1.80
CA ALA A 123 -7.74 1.96 -0.82
C ALA A 123 -8.41 3.32 -1.03
N SER A 124 -9.72 3.37 -0.88
CA SER A 124 -10.47 4.61 -0.82
C SER A 124 -11.24 4.69 0.49
N GLY A 125 -11.22 5.87 1.11
CA GLY A 125 -11.94 6.14 2.35
C GLY A 125 -13.42 6.45 2.14
N LEU A 126 -14.18 6.44 3.24
CA LEU A 126 -15.59 6.85 3.27
C LEU A 126 -15.81 8.32 2.89
N ARG A 127 -14.82 9.18 3.14
CA ARG A 127 -14.84 10.59 2.71
C ARG A 127 -14.23 10.74 1.32
N ALA A 128 -14.87 11.57 0.50
CA ALA A 128 -14.35 11.95 -0.80
C ALA A 128 -12.95 12.56 -0.67
N GLY A 129 -12.04 12.14 -1.55
CA GLY A 129 -10.65 12.63 -1.57
C GLY A 129 -9.65 11.76 -0.81
N THR A 130 -10.09 10.89 0.10
CA THR A 130 -9.19 9.97 0.81
C THR A 130 -8.88 8.76 -0.07
N ARG A 131 -7.71 8.76 -0.74
CA ARG A 131 -7.24 7.59 -1.50
C ARG A 131 -5.78 7.32 -1.22
N VAL A 132 -5.45 6.05 -1.04
CA VAL A 132 -4.10 5.57 -0.76
C VAL A 132 -3.73 4.55 -1.82
N ARG A 133 -2.49 4.62 -2.32
CA ARG A 133 -1.89 3.57 -3.14
C ARG A 133 -0.55 3.17 -2.53
N LEU A 134 -0.39 1.89 -2.26
CA LEU A 134 0.82 1.29 -1.72
C LEU A 134 1.38 0.28 -2.71
N SER A 135 2.69 0.11 -2.73
CA SER A 135 3.32 -0.96 -3.50
C SER A 135 4.47 -1.60 -2.73
N LEU A 136 4.58 -2.91 -2.90
CA LEU A 136 5.64 -3.75 -2.37
C LEU A 136 6.23 -4.57 -3.51
N GLU A 137 7.53 -4.42 -3.73
CA GLU A 137 8.33 -5.30 -4.59
C GLU A 137 9.00 -6.33 -3.71
N ARG A 138 8.77 -7.62 -4.02
CA ARG A 138 9.41 -8.74 -3.36
C ARG A 138 10.49 -9.29 -4.27
N SER A 139 11.69 -9.44 -3.73
CA SER A 139 12.80 -10.08 -4.44
C SER A 139 13.37 -11.20 -3.59
N ALA A 140 13.87 -12.24 -4.25
CA ALA A 140 14.52 -13.37 -3.62
C ALA A 140 15.84 -13.66 -4.30
N CYS A 141 16.76 -14.22 -3.54
CA CYS A 141 18.02 -14.70 -4.04
C CYS A 141 18.23 -16.18 -3.69
N CYS A 142 18.82 -16.92 -4.62
CA CYS A 142 19.08 -18.35 -4.52
C CYS A 142 20.53 -18.66 -4.96
N SER A 143 21.06 -19.81 -4.54
CA SER A 143 22.45 -20.20 -4.81
C SER A 143 22.67 -20.74 -6.22
N ASP A 144 21.59 -21.12 -6.91
CA ASP A 144 21.56 -21.61 -8.29
C ASP A 144 20.10 -21.64 -8.83
N ASN A 145 19.92 -22.00 -10.10
CA ASN A 145 18.59 -22.11 -10.71
C ASN A 145 17.72 -23.24 -10.13
N ALA A 146 18.33 -24.33 -9.61
CA ALA A 146 17.58 -25.46 -9.08
C ALA A 146 16.95 -25.12 -7.72
N THR A 147 17.70 -24.44 -6.85
CA THR A 147 17.23 -23.87 -5.59
C THR A 147 16.18 -22.78 -5.83
N CYS A 148 16.37 -21.92 -6.83
CA CYS A 148 15.35 -20.97 -7.26
C CYS A 148 14.05 -21.67 -7.68
N ALA A 149 14.12 -22.71 -8.51
CA ALA A 149 12.94 -23.45 -8.97
C ALA A 149 12.24 -24.20 -7.82
N ALA A 150 12.99 -24.65 -6.82
CA ALA A 150 12.47 -25.30 -5.62
C ALA A 150 11.88 -24.32 -4.59
N GLY A 151 12.11 -23.00 -4.75
CA GLY A 151 11.72 -22.00 -3.75
C GLY A 151 12.65 -21.96 -2.52
N ASP A 152 13.83 -22.55 -2.62
CA ASP A 152 14.87 -22.51 -1.58
C ASP A 152 15.68 -21.22 -1.70
N PHE A 153 15.17 -20.17 -1.06
CA PHE A 153 15.77 -18.84 -1.10
C PHE A 153 16.75 -18.65 0.06
N TYR A 154 18.01 -18.38 -0.25
CA TYR A 154 18.99 -18.06 0.80
C TYR A 154 18.72 -16.68 1.42
N SER A 155 18.12 -15.76 0.66
CA SER A 155 17.68 -14.46 1.18
C SER A 155 16.47 -13.92 0.44
N MET A 156 15.68 -13.12 1.15
CA MET A 156 14.55 -12.37 0.59
C MET A 156 14.63 -10.92 1.03
N SER A 157 14.25 -10.02 0.13
CA SER A 157 14.15 -8.60 0.42
C SER A 157 12.78 -8.06 0.01
N ARG A 158 12.41 -6.93 0.63
CA ARG A 158 11.20 -6.19 0.27
C ARG A 158 11.55 -4.73 0.09
N ARG A 159 11.00 -4.11 -0.95
CA ARG A 159 11.09 -2.66 -1.17
C ARG A 159 9.69 -2.08 -1.16
N TRP A 160 9.50 -1.07 -0.31
CA TRP A 160 8.20 -0.47 -0.06
C TRP A 160 8.10 0.93 -0.67
N ARG A 161 6.96 1.25 -1.27
CA ARG A 161 6.68 2.59 -1.82
C ARG A 161 5.26 3.03 -1.49
N ARG A 162 5.14 4.21 -0.90
CA ARG A 162 3.87 4.93 -0.74
C ARG A 162 3.71 5.88 -1.91
N PHE A 163 2.62 5.74 -2.65
CA PHE A 163 2.23 6.71 -3.67
C PHE A 163 1.10 7.57 -3.10
N SER A 164 1.44 8.73 -2.55
CA SER A 164 0.46 9.77 -2.22
C SER A 164 0.04 10.47 -3.52
N GLN A 165 -1.27 10.63 -3.71
CA GLN A 165 -1.93 11.05 -4.96
C GLN A 165 -1.12 11.90 -5.95
N GLU A 166 -1.12 11.39 -7.18
CA GLU A 166 -1.09 12.13 -8.44
C GLU A 166 -2.01 13.36 -8.34
N GLN A 167 -1.42 14.55 -8.43
CA GLN A 167 -2.16 15.74 -8.82
C GLN A 167 -2.81 15.43 -10.18
N ARG A 168 -4.14 15.49 -10.24
CA ARG A 168 -4.84 15.64 -11.52
C ARG A 168 -4.39 16.94 -12.16
N SER A 169 -3.41 16.87 -13.05
CA SER A 169 -3.15 17.92 -14.02
C SER A 169 -4.17 17.78 -15.17
N GLY A 170 -5.01 18.80 -15.32
CA GLY A 170 -5.55 19.33 -16.58
C GLY A 170 -6.27 18.36 -17.51
#